data_AF-A0A3M1B1X1-F1
#
_entry.id   AF-A0A3M1B1X1-F1
#
_cell.length_a   1.000
_cell.length_b   1.000
_cell.length_c   1.000
_cell.angle_alpha   90.00
_cell.angle_beta   90.00
_cell.angle_gamma   90.00
#
_symmetry.space_group_name_H-M   'P 1'
#
loop_
_entity.id
_entity.type
_entity.pdbx_description
1 polymer ?
#
loop_
_entity_poly.entity_id
_entity_poly.type
_entity_poly.pdbx_seq_one_letter_code
_entity_poly.pdbx_strand_id
1 'polypeptide(L)'
;MIDVRRKPANQSLGKRVAIVHCIRGVAIAFNGFVVSLLLFLPPAYAGGSFSVTDAEFVSVIEQVPNLWNSIRDSFDLSQLGVASMIGSKVNKHLGHRRVGPYCLTGKPKGQIRNKFSFCFNTEVLWLDEKGHNSNLGAAFDIKEKFLSLEISPLRK
;
A
#
# COMPACT_ATOMS: atom_id res chain seq x y z
N MET A 1 -7.88 -48.20 24.99
CA MET A 1 -6.83 -48.80 24.15
C MET A 1 -7.23 -48.60 22.70
N ILE A 2 -6.87 -47.46 22.11
CA ILE A 2 -7.07 -47.13 20.70
C ILE A 2 -5.75 -46.51 20.22
N ASP A 3 -5.21 -47.16 19.21
CA ASP A 3 -3.85 -47.05 18.69
C ASP A 3 -3.62 -45.74 17.93
N VAL A 4 -2.51 -45.09 18.27
CA VAL A 4 -2.03 -43.83 17.71
C VAL A 4 -1.08 -44.15 16.55
N ARG A 5 -1.59 -44.13 15.31
CA ARG A 5 -0.72 -44.16 14.12
C ARG A 5 -0.33 -42.75 13.68
N ARG A 6 0.89 -42.34 14.07
CA ARG A 6 1.65 -41.27 13.41
C ARG A 6 2.04 -41.72 12.00
N LYS A 7 1.77 -40.88 10.99
CA LYS A 7 2.39 -40.97 9.65
C LYS A 7 3.60 -40.03 9.60
N PRO A 8 4.77 -40.49 9.10
CA PRO A 8 5.97 -39.67 9.01
C PRO A 8 6.00 -38.77 7.76
N ALA A 9 6.91 -37.80 7.85
CA ALA A 9 7.23 -36.74 6.92
C ALA A 9 7.51 -37.18 5.48
N ASN A 10 7.15 -36.33 4.52
CA ASN A 10 7.67 -36.37 3.16
C ASN A 10 8.33 -35.02 2.84
N GLN A 11 9.64 -34.95 3.04
CA GLN A 11 10.49 -33.92 2.44
C GLN A 11 10.75 -34.31 0.99
N SER A 12 10.23 -33.52 0.05
CA SER A 12 10.59 -33.63 -1.37
C SER A 12 11.22 -32.32 -1.81
N LEU A 13 12.54 -32.41 -1.94
CA LEU A 13 13.49 -31.50 -2.53
C LEU A 13 13.12 -31.15 -3.98
N GLY A 14 13.29 -29.87 -4.34
CA GLY A 14 13.84 -29.50 -5.65
C GLY A 14 12.86 -29.38 -6.81
N LYS A 15 12.62 -28.14 -7.24
CA LYS A 15 13.03 -27.63 -8.57
C LYS A 15 12.77 -26.13 -8.65
N ARG A 16 13.83 -25.36 -8.47
CA ARG A 16 13.88 -23.96 -8.91
C ARG A 16 13.90 -23.98 -10.43
N VAL A 17 12.78 -23.59 -11.05
CA VAL A 17 12.72 -23.39 -12.51
C VAL A 17 13.41 -22.06 -12.81
N ALA A 18 14.68 -22.14 -13.20
CA ALA A 18 15.39 -21.03 -13.79
C ALA A 18 14.93 -20.90 -15.25
N ILE A 19 14.11 -19.89 -15.53
CA ILE A 19 13.78 -19.48 -16.89
C ILE A 19 14.97 -18.66 -17.40
N VAL A 20 15.88 -19.31 -18.14
CA VAL A 20 16.97 -18.62 -18.86
C VAL A 20 16.43 -18.22 -20.22
N HIS A 21 16.03 -16.94 -20.36
CA HIS A 21 15.79 -16.35 -21.67
C HIS A 21 17.13 -16.15 -22.38
N CYS A 22 17.33 -16.93 -23.44
CA CYS A 22 18.42 -16.75 -24.40
C CYS A 22 18.06 -15.59 -25.33
N ILE A 23 18.57 -14.39 -25.04
CA ILE A 23 18.49 -13.27 -25.99
C ILE A 23 19.76 -13.31 -26.84
N ARG A 24 19.58 -13.70 -28.09
CA ARG A 24 20.59 -13.66 -29.14
C ARG A 24 21.04 -12.22 -29.39
N GLY A 25 22.36 -12.03 -29.29
CA GLY A 25 23.21 -11.15 -30.11
C GLY A 25 22.69 -9.78 -30.52
N VAL A 26 23.21 -8.74 -29.86
CA VAL A 26 23.49 -7.44 -30.51
C VAL A 26 24.94 -7.10 -30.19
N ALA A 27 25.76 -7.00 -31.25
CA ALA A 27 27.14 -6.58 -31.17
C ALA A 27 27.19 -5.08 -30.85
N ILE A 28 27.84 -4.71 -29.75
CA ILE A 28 28.14 -3.31 -29.40
C ILE A 28 29.64 -3.12 -29.59
N ALA A 29 30.01 -2.47 -30.69
CA ALA A 29 31.23 -1.71 -30.75
C ALA A 29 30.82 -0.25 -30.65
N PHE A 30 31.28 0.46 -29.62
CA PHE A 30 31.88 1.80 -29.71
C PHE A 30 32.15 2.35 -28.30
N ASN A 31 33.35 2.92 -28.15
CA ASN A 31 33.92 3.57 -26.98
C ASN A 31 33.00 4.64 -26.37
N GLY A 32 32.93 4.66 -25.04
CA GLY A 32 32.34 5.77 -24.29
C GLY A 32 31.77 5.31 -22.95
N PHE A 33 32.58 5.37 -21.91
CA PHE A 33 32.20 5.10 -20.52
C PHE A 33 31.21 6.17 -20.03
N VAL A 34 29.91 6.01 -20.34
CA VAL A 34 28.83 6.79 -19.76
C VAL A 34 28.20 5.94 -18.66
N VAL A 35 28.58 6.24 -17.42
CA VAL A 35 27.93 5.71 -16.21
C VAL A 35 26.49 6.23 -16.20
N SER A 36 25.58 5.46 -16.77
CA SER A 36 24.14 5.70 -16.67
C SER A 36 23.69 5.25 -15.28
N LEU A 37 23.94 6.12 -14.29
CA LEU A 37 23.39 6.00 -12.94
C LEU A 37 21.90 6.32 -13.03
N LEU A 38 21.09 5.33 -13.43
CA LEU A 38 19.65 5.36 -13.38
C LEU A 38 19.23 5.41 -11.90
N LEU A 39 19.12 6.64 -11.38
CA LEU A 39 18.53 6.96 -10.09
C LEU A 39 17.06 6.53 -10.13
N PHE A 40 16.78 5.30 -9.70
CA PHE A 40 15.46 4.90 -9.22
C PHE A 40 15.18 5.65 -7.90
N LEU A 41 14.96 6.96 -8.00
CA LEU A 41 14.38 7.72 -6.91
C LEU A 41 12.94 7.23 -6.75
N PRO A 42 12.55 6.67 -5.60
CA PRO A 42 11.15 6.41 -5.34
C PRO A 42 10.40 7.74 -5.49
N PRO A 43 9.18 7.74 -6.08
CA PRO A 43 8.36 8.93 -6.13
C PRO A 43 8.24 9.47 -4.71
N ALA A 44 8.77 10.68 -4.49
CA ALA A 44 8.73 11.34 -3.21
C ALA A 44 7.27 11.72 -2.90
N TYR A 45 6.52 10.77 -2.34
CA TYR A 45 5.24 11.05 -1.75
C TYR A 45 5.48 11.91 -0.52
N ALA A 46 5.02 13.17 -0.59
CA ALA A 46 4.95 14.01 0.59
C ALA A 46 3.91 13.39 1.52
N GLY A 47 4.34 13.00 2.72
CA GLY A 47 3.42 12.57 3.77
C GLY A 47 2.43 13.71 4.08
N GLY A 48 1.13 13.39 4.06
CA GLY A 48 0.04 14.28 4.43
C GLY A 48 -0.66 13.77 5.67
N SER A 49 -1.00 14.66 6.59
CA SER A 49 -1.88 14.33 7.72
C SER A 49 -3.34 14.33 7.26
N PHE A 50 -4.15 13.37 7.69
CA PHE A 50 -5.60 13.32 7.43
C PHE A 50 -6.38 13.12 8.73
N SER A 51 -7.65 13.53 8.75
CA SER A 51 -8.61 13.22 9.81
C SER A 51 -9.46 12.01 9.45
N VAL A 52 -9.87 11.20 10.43
CA VAL A 52 -10.80 10.07 10.19
C VAL A 52 -12.16 10.49 9.62
N THR A 53 -12.47 11.79 9.65
CA THR A 53 -13.67 12.40 9.06
C THR A 53 -13.46 12.93 7.64
N ASP A 54 -12.23 12.89 7.12
CA ASP A 54 -11.91 13.35 5.77
C ASP A 54 -12.60 12.44 4.74
N ALA A 55 -13.23 13.04 3.74
CA ALA A 55 -14.06 12.33 2.77
C ALA A 55 -13.30 11.22 2.03
N GLU A 56 -12.01 11.43 1.76
CA GLU A 56 -11.18 10.43 1.10
C GLU A 56 -11.06 9.15 1.94
N PHE A 57 -10.74 9.28 3.24
CA PHE A 57 -10.64 8.11 4.12
C PHE A 57 -12.01 7.48 4.41
N VAL A 58 -13.06 8.30 4.60
CA VAL A 58 -14.44 7.83 4.80
C VAL A 58 -14.86 6.90 3.65
N SER A 59 -14.57 7.29 2.41
CA SER A 59 -14.90 6.48 1.23
C SER A 59 -14.21 5.10 1.21
N VAL A 60 -13.09 4.94 1.91
CA VAL A 60 -12.36 3.67 2.02
C VAL A 60 -12.98 2.77 3.09
N ILE A 61 -13.26 3.32 4.28
CA ILE A 61 -13.83 2.53 5.39
C ILE A 61 -15.29 2.15 5.15
N GLU A 62 -16.05 2.93 4.37
CA GLU A 62 -17.41 2.59 3.94
C GLU A 62 -17.48 1.36 3.04
N GLN A 63 -16.37 0.96 2.41
CA GLN A 63 -16.28 -0.28 1.63
C GLN A 63 -16.21 -1.53 2.53
N VAL A 64 -15.77 -1.37 3.79
CA VAL A 64 -15.56 -2.46 4.76
C VAL A 64 -16.10 -2.10 6.16
N PRO A 65 -17.40 -1.79 6.30
CA PRO A 65 -17.96 -1.21 7.52
C PRO A 65 -17.84 -2.14 8.73
N ASN A 66 -18.02 -3.45 8.54
CA ASN A 66 -17.89 -4.43 9.63
C ASN A 66 -16.46 -4.50 10.19
N LEU A 67 -15.46 -4.39 9.32
CA LEU A 67 -14.06 -4.34 9.73
C LEU A 67 -13.78 -3.07 10.52
N TRP A 68 -14.21 -1.92 9.99
CA TRP A 68 -14.03 -0.62 10.65
C TRP A 68 -14.68 -0.58 12.04
N ASN A 69 -15.92 -1.05 12.16
CA ASN A 69 -16.62 -1.12 13.44
C ASN A 69 -15.91 -2.04 14.42
N SER A 70 -15.48 -3.23 13.98
CA SER A 70 -14.74 -4.18 14.83
C SER A 70 -13.45 -3.57 15.40
N ILE A 71 -12.73 -2.78 14.59
CA ILE A 71 -11.53 -2.07 15.05
C ILE A 71 -11.91 -0.97 16.05
N ARG A 72 -12.91 -0.13 15.72
CA ARG A 72 -13.36 0.94 16.63
C ARG A 72 -13.90 0.42 17.95
N ASP A 73 -14.47 -0.78 17.97
CA ASP A 73 -14.97 -1.41 19.18
C ASP A 73 -13.83 -1.92 20.06
N SER A 74 -12.75 -2.40 19.45
CA SER A 74 -11.63 -3.02 20.14
C SER A 74 -10.48 -2.05 20.49
N PHE A 75 -10.34 -0.95 19.75
CA PHE A 75 -9.21 -0.03 19.84
C PHE A 75 -9.64 1.43 19.99
N ASP A 76 -8.89 2.18 20.80
CA ASP A 76 -8.88 3.64 20.82
C ASP A 76 -7.95 4.13 19.70
N LEU A 77 -8.53 4.51 18.56
CA LEU A 77 -7.80 5.03 17.40
C LEU A 77 -7.57 6.55 17.52
N SER A 78 -6.43 7.01 17.03
CA SER A 78 -6.15 8.43 16.81
C SER A 78 -7.16 9.01 15.80
N GLN A 79 -7.56 10.26 16.03
CA GLN A 79 -8.40 11.01 15.07
C GLN A 79 -7.61 11.48 13.86
N LEU A 80 -6.29 11.57 13.99
CA LEU A 80 -5.38 11.98 12.92
C LEU A 80 -4.48 10.81 12.49
N GLY A 81 -4.26 10.69 11.19
CA GLY A 81 -3.39 9.71 10.57
C GLY A 81 -2.49 10.30 9.50
N VAL A 82 -1.74 9.43 8.83
CA VAL A 82 -0.87 9.79 7.71
C VAL A 82 -1.33 9.09 6.44
N ALA A 83 -1.37 9.83 5.34
CA ALA A 83 -1.65 9.36 3.99
C ALA A 83 -0.69 10.02 3.00
N SER A 84 -0.72 9.61 1.73
CA SER A 84 0.09 10.26 0.70
C SER A 84 -0.68 11.43 0.10
N MET A 85 -0.08 12.62 0.02
CA MET A 85 -0.73 13.78 -0.61
C MET A 85 -0.25 13.98 -2.04
N ILE A 86 -1.18 14.17 -2.97
CA ILE A 86 -0.86 14.49 -4.36
C ILE A 86 -0.43 15.96 -4.44
N GLY A 87 0.80 16.20 -4.90
CA GLY A 87 1.31 17.55 -5.08
C GLY A 87 0.63 18.28 -6.23
N SER A 88 0.27 19.55 -6.03
CA SER A 88 -0.31 20.40 -7.09
C SER A 88 0.60 20.58 -8.32
N LYS A 89 1.91 20.45 -8.14
CA LYS A 89 2.89 20.42 -9.24
C LYS A 89 2.91 19.09 -10.01
N VAL A 90 2.47 18.00 -9.39
CA VAL A 90 2.40 16.66 -10.01
C VAL A 90 1.12 16.52 -10.83
N ASN A 91 -0.01 16.96 -10.26
CA ASN A 91 -1.28 17.02 -10.95
C ASN A 91 -2.09 18.23 -10.45
N LYS A 92 -2.44 19.14 -11.36
CA LYS A 92 -3.16 20.38 -11.04
C LYS A 92 -4.62 20.17 -10.65
N HIS A 93 -5.24 19.09 -11.12
CA HIS A 93 -6.65 18.75 -10.85
C HIS A 93 -6.82 18.04 -9.52
N LEU A 94 -5.83 17.21 -9.15
CA LEU A 94 -5.85 16.38 -7.95
C LEU A 94 -4.98 16.94 -6.82
N GLY A 95 -4.43 18.14 -6.98
CA GLY A 95 -3.58 18.77 -5.98
C GLY A 95 -4.24 18.80 -4.60
N HIS A 96 -3.47 18.46 -3.57
CA HIS A 96 -3.89 18.38 -2.17
C HIS A 96 -4.86 17.24 -1.82
N ARG A 97 -5.31 16.44 -2.78
CA ARG A 97 -6.03 15.21 -2.46
C ARG A 97 -5.11 14.20 -1.82
N ARG A 98 -5.66 13.45 -0.87
CA ARG A 98 -4.95 12.37 -0.17
C ARG A 98 -5.37 11.03 -0.73
N VAL A 99 -4.40 10.14 -0.86
CA VAL A 99 -4.60 8.76 -1.30
C VAL A 99 -3.88 7.81 -0.34
N GLY A 100 -4.34 6.58 -0.29
CA GLY A 100 -3.77 5.56 0.57
C GLY A 100 -2.31 5.20 0.21
N PRO A 101 -1.63 4.44 1.08
CA PRO A 101 -2.18 3.83 2.30
C PRO A 101 -2.51 4.86 3.40
N TYR A 102 -3.63 4.64 4.10
CA TYR A 102 -4.06 5.47 5.23
C TYR A 102 -3.67 4.81 6.54
N CYS A 103 -2.73 5.40 7.26
CA CYS A 103 -2.22 4.84 8.51
C CYS A 103 -2.70 5.64 9.72
N LEU A 104 -3.40 4.95 10.63
CA LEU A 104 -3.79 5.46 11.94
C LEU A 104 -2.94 4.80 13.02
N THR A 105 -2.71 5.50 14.12
CA THR A 105 -2.18 4.86 15.33
C THR A 105 -3.32 4.58 16.30
N GLY A 106 -3.22 3.50 17.05
CA GLY A 106 -4.22 3.15 18.04
C GLY A 106 -3.67 2.26 19.14
N LYS A 107 -4.48 2.03 20.16
CA LYS A 107 -4.17 1.14 21.28
C LYS A 107 -5.42 0.34 21.66
N PRO A 108 -5.30 -0.89 22.18
CA PRO A 108 -6.47 -1.60 22.68
C PRO A 108 -7.18 -0.77 23.75
N LYS A 109 -8.51 -0.77 23.74
CA LYS A 109 -9.28 -0.04 24.76
C LYS A 109 -8.88 -0.49 26.16
N GLY A 110 -8.76 0.48 27.06
CA GLY A 110 -8.31 0.22 28.44
C GLY A 110 -6.81 -0.07 28.60
N GLN A 111 -6.03 -0.07 27.51
CA GLN A 111 -4.57 -0.21 27.58
C GLN A 111 -3.87 1.12 27.23
N ILE A 112 -2.64 1.30 27.73
CA ILE A 112 -1.83 2.51 27.49
C ILE A 112 -0.54 2.19 26.72
N ARG A 113 0.06 1.01 26.97
CA ARG A 113 1.42 0.70 26.50
C ARG A 113 1.48 0.11 25.09
N ASN A 114 0.49 -0.69 24.71
CA ASN A 114 0.52 -1.42 23.44
C ASN A 114 -0.08 -0.54 22.34
N LYS A 115 0.78 0.11 21.56
CA LYS A 115 0.36 0.91 20.40
C LYS A 115 0.58 0.12 19.11
N PHE A 116 -0.37 0.25 18.20
CA PHE A 116 -0.36 -0.37 16.89
C PHE A 116 -0.53 0.69 15.80
N SER A 117 0.06 0.43 14.63
CA SER A 117 -0.24 1.12 13.39
C SER A 117 -1.29 0.30 12.63
N PHE A 118 -2.31 0.98 12.13
CA PHE A 118 -3.40 0.42 11.33
C PHE A 118 -3.33 1.08 9.96
N CYS A 119 -2.78 0.39 8.97
CA CYS A 119 -2.64 0.90 7.62
C CYS A 119 -3.68 0.26 6.69
N PHE A 120 -4.63 1.07 6.22
CA PHE A 120 -5.61 0.70 5.22
C PHE A 120 -4.97 0.88 3.85
N ASN A 121 -4.53 -0.22 3.26
CA ASN A 121 -3.92 -0.25 1.95
C ASN A 121 -5.03 -0.15 0.88
N THR A 122 -4.83 0.75 -0.08
CA THR A 122 -5.78 0.99 -1.17
C THR A 122 -5.10 0.78 -2.52
N GLU A 123 -5.91 0.43 -3.52
CA GLU A 123 -5.57 0.54 -4.92
C GLU A 123 -6.15 1.84 -5.46
N VAL A 124 -5.31 2.66 -6.08
CA VAL A 124 -5.73 3.94 -6.67
C VAL A 124 -5.95 3.76 -8.17
N LEU A 125 -7.17 4.01 -8.62
CA LEU A 125 -7.55 4.07 -10.02
C LEU A 125 -7.56 5.53 -10.47
N TRP A 126 -6.63 5.86 -11.36
CA TRP A 126 -6.51 7.18 -11.98
C TRP A 126 -7.46 7.28 -13.15
N LEU A 127 -8.36 8.26 -13.15
CA LEU A 127 -9.37 8.43 -14.19
C LEU A 127 -9.12 9.72 -14.97
N ASP A 128 -9.12 9.65 -16.30
CA ASP A 128 -9.12 10.86 -17.15
C ASP A 128 -10.46 11.63 -17.06
N GLU A 129 -10.56 12.75 -17.77
CA GLU A 129 -11.77 13.60 -17.80
C GLU A 129 -13.02 12.85 -18.30
N LYS A 130 -12.83 11.77 -19.08
CA LYS A 130 -13.91 10.94 -19.62
C LYS A 130 -14.22 9.74 -18.72
N GLY A 131 -13.52 9.59 -17.59
CA GLY A 131 -13.68 8.48 -16.65
C GLY A 131 -12.97 7.18 -17.07
N HIS A 132 -12.07 7.21 -18.05
CA HIS A 132 -11.27 6.04 -18.42
C HIS A 132 -10.00 5.94 -17.58
N ASN A 133 -9.49 4.71 -17.42
CA ASN A 133 -8.24 4.47 -16.73
C ASN A 133 -7.09 5.21 -17.41
N SER A 134 -6.31 5.94 -16.61
CA SER A 134 -5.18 6.73 -17.04
C SER A 134 -4.00 6.58 -16.07
N ASN A 135 -3.11 7.56 -16.04
CA ASN A 135 -2.01 7.65 -15.09
C ASN A 135 -2.11 8.96 -14.32
N LEU A 136 -1.37 9.06 -13.20
CA LEU A 136 -1.40 10.23 -12.31
C LEU A 136 -1.18 11.57 -13.04
N GLY A 137 -0.38 11.63 -14.10
CA GLY A 137 -0.13 12.89 -14.82
C GLY A 137 -1.32 13.37 -15.66
N ALA A 138 -2.14 12.46 -16.18
CA ALA A 138 -3.31 12.74 -17.03
C ALA A 138 -4.65 12.61 -16.28
N ALA A 139 -4.61 12.23 -15.00
CA ALA A 139 -5.80 12.01 -14.20
C ALA A 139 -6.55 13.33 -13.93
N PHE A 140 -7.87 13.27 -14.02
CA PHE A 140 -8.78 14.32 -13.60
C PHE A 140 -9.50 13.96 -12.30
N ASP A 141 -9.75 12.66 -12.08
CA ASP A 141 -10.39 12.13 -10.87
C ASP A 141 -9.66 10.87 -10.38
N ILE A 142 -9.98 10.45 -9.15
CA ILE A 142 -9.47 9.23 -8.53
C ILE A 142 -10.60 8.41 -7.95
N LYS A 143 -10.45 7.08 -8.03
CA LYS A 143 -11.22 6.14 -7.21
C LYS A 143 -10.26 5.28 -6.41
N GLU A 144 -10.62 5.00 -5.17
CA GLU A 144 -9.85 4.12 -4.31
C GLU A 144 -10.63 2.88 -3.95
N LYS A 145 -9.94 1.75 -4.00
CA LYS A 145 -10.48 0.45 -3.59
C LYS A 145 -9.71 -0.03 -2.38
N PHE A 146 -10.41 -0.41 -1.32
CA PHE A 146 -9.79 -1.07 -0.19
C PHE A 146 -9.19 -2.42 -0.63
N LEU A 147 -7.93 -2.65 -0.28
CA LEU A 147 -7.23 -3.91 -0.55
C LEU A 147 -7.06 -4.74 0.72
N SER A 148 -6.44 -4.15 1.74
CA SER A 148 -6.10 -4.86 2.97
C SER A 148 -5.93 -3.91 4.14
N LEU A 149 -6.04 -4.46 5.34
CA LEU A 149 -5.64 -3.80 6.57
C LEU A 149 -4.37 -4.48 7.09
N GLU A 150 -3.32 -3.69 7.27
CA GLU A 150 -2.12 -4.11 7.96
C GLU A 150 -2.14 -3.55 9.39
N ILE A 151 -1.89 -4.44 10.37
CA ILE A 151 -1.76 -4.07 11.78
C ILE A 151 -0.36 -4.44 12.24
N SER A 152 0.42 -3.46 12.65
CA SER A 152 1.81 -3.67 13.10
C SER A 152 2.07 -3.03 14.47
N PRO A 153 2.87 -3.66 15.34
CA PRO A 153 3.24 -3.06 16.62
C PRO A 153 4.10 -1.81 16.37
N LEU A 154 3.78 -0.70 17.03
CA LEU A 154 4.66 0.47 17.04
C LEU A 154 5.79 0.19 18.02
N ARG A 155 6.98 -0.13 17.48
CA ARG A 155 8.19 -0.29 18.29
C ARG A 155 8.55 1.08 18.89
N LYS A 156 8.84 1.07 20.19
CA LYS A 156 9.39 2.23 20.90
C LYS A 156 10.88 2.34 20.63
#